data_AF-A0A3M1MWG2-F1
#
_entry.id   AF-A0A3M1MWG2-F1
#
_cell.length_a   1.000
_cell.length_b   1.000
_cell.length_c   1.000
_cell.angle_alpha   90.00
_cell.angle_beta   90.00
_cell.angle_gamma   90.00
#
_symmetry.space_group_name_H-M   'P 1'
#
loop_
_entity.id
_entity.type
_entity.pdbx_description
1 polymer ?
#
loop_
_entity_poly.entity_id
_entity_poly.type
_entity_poly.pdbx_seq_one_letter_code
_entity_poly.pdbx_strand_id
1 'polypeptide(L)'
;MLKRLQSYLAPPSYPEPQQRFAAELLHYLLLLGGLVDIGFLILLPGMDFPNLPFVRVSAGIALLTIIAAFVLLRMNRLRTAGTLITALMWIAFTASGFAEGGIKAPNTAGYLVFIIIGSILFGPLSALAFTAISLLTSFGLLFAEQSGIITFDPAILTPFSTWGTYANYFLLAGIAMFVYRRGLDKALDALHTSQEVLEKRNAELAQIRATLEKTVQERTSDLAKQTSLLQNTFKVTRAIAARKDINTLLQEVVDQIARQFEYYHVGIYLLDEDNEYAVLRVASSAGGQELIAKGHRLRVGSEGIIGYVAQSGRPRIALDIGADPLFIHLPELAETRSEAALPLLQGPVVLGVLDIESKISRAFTEDDISVLQLLADQIAVTLENARLYEEAQEALKRAEKAYAQISAQNWQAYLRQTPFRGVRSRRGRLTVLKRPASLPPEAQEAIHAAQVYVENDTAILPLRIRQQTIASLRLRKPRGEAWQPQELALMQNAGDQIAQALESARLYEDAQRRAAREQLLSASTARMRETLDLQNVLQTAVRELRQALGLAEAEIRLGAPQTRADEA
;
A
#
# COMPACT_ATOMS: atom_id res chain seq x y z
N MET A 1 4.39 2.36 70.59
CA MET A 1 5.67 3.09 70.79
C MET A 1 6.84 2.43 70.05
N LEU A 2 7.07 1.11 70.17
CA LEU A 2 8.18 0.40 69.50
C LEU A 2 8.23 0.54 67.97
N LYS A 3 7.11 0.42 67.25
CA LYS A 3 7.08 0.57 65.77
C LYS A 3 7.45 1.97 65.27
N ARG A 4 7.10 3.02 66.03
CA ARG A 4 7.51 4.41 65.73
C ARG A 4 8.99 4.61 66.01
N LEU A 5 9.52 4.05 67.10
CA LEU A 5 10.96 4.05 67.39
C LEU A 5 11.77 3.31 66.31
N GLN A 6 11.28 2.17 65.80
CA GLN A 6 11.92 1.43 64.71
C GLN A 6 11.95 2.21 63.39
N SER A 7 10.88 2.93 63.03
CA SER A 7 10.91 3.82 61.85
C SER A 7 11.85 5.02 62.04
N TYR A 8 11.96 5.55 63.27
CA TYR A 8 12.90 6.63 63.62
C TYR A 8 14.37 6.18 63.73
N LEU A 9 14.65 4.87 63.80
CA LEU A 9 16.00 4.31 63.80
C LEU A 9 16.40 3.66 62.47
N ALA A 10 15.52 3.62 61.46
CA ALA A 10 15.82 3.08 60.13
C ALA A 10 16.49 4.13 59.21
N PRO A 11 17.48 3.76 58.38
CA PRO A 11 18.20 4.68 57.49
C PRO A 11 17.27 5.28 56.40
N PRO A 12 17.51 6.52 55.95
CA PRO A 12 16.73 7.14 54.87
C PRO A 12 16.97 6.47 53.52
N SER A 13 15.92 6.34 52.70
CA SER A 13 15.97 5.69 51.39
C SER A 13 16.21 6.68 50.25
N TYR A 14 17.30 6.51 49.51
CA TYR A 14 17.62 7.27 48.29
C TYR A 14 17.35 6.42 47.03
N PRO A 15 16.96 7.05 45.90
CA PRO A 15 16.68 6.34 44.64
C PRO A 15 17.94 5.83 43.94
N GLU A 16 19.07 6.52 44.10
CA GLU A 16 20.34 6.13 43.50
C GLU A 16 21.08 5.12 44.41
N PRO A 17 21.51 3.95 43.91
CA PRO A 17 22.12 2.89 44.73
C PRO A 17 23.33 3.37 45.54
N GLN A 18 24.15 4.24 44.96
CA GLN A 18 25.35 4.79 45.58
C GLN A 18 25.03 5.74 46.74
N GLN A 19 24.01 6.59 46.58
CA GLN A 19 23.57 7.53 47.63
C GLN A 19 22.88 6.78 48.78
N ARG A 20 22.10 5.75 48.46
CA ARG A 20 21.44 4.90 49.46
C ARG A 20 22.47 4.21 50.35
N PHE A 21 23.52 3.69 49.73
CA PHE A 21 24.63 3.06 50.43
C PHE A 21 25.38 4.02 51.36
N ALA A 22 25.75 5.20 50.86
CA ALA A 22 26.41 6.23 51.67
C ALA A 22 25.52 6.73 52.84
N ALA A 23 24.21 6.81 52.63
CA ALA A 23 23.26 7.18 53.68
C ALA A 23 23.10 6.10 54.76
N GLU A 24 23.09 4.82 54.40
CA GLU A 24 23.07 3.70 55.35
C GLU A 24 24.33 3.71 56.21
N LEU A 25 25.52 3.87 55.61
CA LEU A 25 26.78 3.97 56.35
C LEU A 25 26.78 5.16 57.30
N LEU A 26 26.43 6.36 56.82
CA LEU A 26 26.41 7.57 57.64
C LEU A 26 25.43 7.42 58.81
N HIS A 27 24.26 6.82 58.57
CA HIS A 27 23.26 6.56 59.61
C HIS A 27 23.81 5.66 60.73
N TYR A 28 24.48 4.56 60.40
CA TYR A 28 25.07 3.68 61.42
C TYR A 28 26.26 4.32 62.14
N LEU A 29 27.09 5.07 61.42
CA LEU A 29 28.19 5.82 62.02
C LEU A 29 27.70 6.86 63.03
N LEU A 30 26.61 7.56 62.73
CA LEU A 30 26.01 8.54 63.63
C LEU A 30 25.42 7.90 64.88
N LEU A 31 24.72 6.78 64.74
CA LEU A 31 24.16 6.05 65.89
C LEU A 31 25.26 5.49 66.80
N LEU A 32 26.26 4.85 66.20
CA LEU A 32 27.39 4.29 66.96
C LEU A 32 28.23 5.39 67.59
N GLY A 33 28.60 6.40 66.82
CA GLY A 33 29.37 7.55 67.30
C GLY A 33 28.66 8.28 68.43
N GLY A 34 27.35 8.52 68.32
CA GLY A 34 26.56 9.13 69.38
C GLY A 34 26.48 8.26 70.64
N LEU A 35 26.32 6.94 70.52
CA LEU A 35 26.33 6.03 71.66
C LEU A 35 27.69 6.00 72.37
N VAL A 36 28.78 5.95 71.60
CA VAL A 36 30.14 5.98 72.13
C VAL A 36 30.41 7.31 72.84
N ASP A 37 30.02 8.43 72.25
CA ASP A 37 30.25 9.77 72.82
C ASP A 37 29.43 10.01 74.10
N ILE A 38 28.17 9.55 74.13
CA ILE A 38 27.35 9.57 75.35
C ILE A 38 27.97 8.67 76.43
N GLY A 39 28.39 7.46 76.08
CA GLY A 39 29.06 6.54 77.01
C GLY A 39 30.36 7.14 77.56
N PHE A 40 31.15 7.78 76.70
CA PHE A 40 32.36 8.49 77.08
C PHE A 40 32.07 9.63 78.07
N LEU A 41 31.08 10.49 77.78
CA LEU A 41 30.64 11.57 78.67
C LEU A 41 30.18 11.07 80.04
N ILE A 42 29.51 9.91 80.11
CA ILE A 42 29.05 9.30 81.38
C ILE A 42 30.22 8.79 82.22
N LEU A 43 31.22 8.18 81.58
CA LEU A 43 32.39 7.62 82.26
C LEU A 43 33.43 8.68 82.64
N LEU A 44 33.36 9.85 81.99
CA LEU A 44 34.33 10.95 82.11
C LEU A 44 34.61 11.46 83.54
N PRO A 45 33.64 11.52 84.47
CA PRO A 45 33.92 11.92 85.86
C PRO A 45 34.81 10.94 86.64
N GLY A 46 34.93 9.69 86.19
CA GLY A 46 35.74 8.65 86.83
C GLY A 46 37.13 8.46 86.20
N MET A 47 37.53 9.33 85.27
CA MET A 47 38.80 9.25 84.55
C MET A 47 39.68 10.47 84.84
N ASP A 48 40.95 10.23 85.15
CA ASP A 48 41.94 11.29 85.36
C ASP A 48 42.52 11.76 84.03
N PHE A 49 41.86 12.75 83.40
CA PHE A 49 42.36 13.40 82.19
C PHE A 49 43.00 14.77 82.48
N PRO A 50 44.18 15.07 81.88
CA PRO A 50 44.68 16.44 81.84
C PRO A 50 43.68 17.33 81.08
N ASN A 51 43.38 18.53 81.62
CA ASN A 51 42.43 19.49 81.05
C ASN A 51 40.97 18.99 80.92
N LEU A 52 40.46 18.31 81.95
CA LEU A 52 39.09 17.78 82.02
C LEU A 52 37.96 18.75 81.56
N PRO A 53 37.99 20.07 81.87
CA PRO A 53 36.97 21.00 81.37
C PRO A 53 36.96 21.12 79.83
N PHE A 54 38.12 21.11 79.20
CA PHE A 54 38.25 21.18 77.75
C PHE A 54 37.70 19.92 77.08
N VAL A 55 38.02 18.74 77.63
CA VAL A 55 37.54 17.43 77.13
C VAL A 55 36.01 17.32 77.21
N ARG A 56 35.39 17.86 78.28
CA ARG A 56 33.93 17.90 78.43
C ARG A 56 33.26 18.78 77.37
N VAL A 57 33.83 19.96 77.12
CA VAL A 57 33.29 20.90 76.14
C VAL A 57 33.44 20.33 74.72
N SER A 58 34.58 19.72 74.39
CA SER A 58 34.79 19.14 73.07
C SER A 58 33.88 17.93 72.80
N ALA A 59 33.69 17.03 73.78
CA ALA A 59 32.74 15.93 73.68
C ALA A 59 31.29 16.42 73.57
N GLY A 60 30.91 17.47 74.30
CA GLY A 60 29.58 18.11 74.14
C GLY A 60 29.35 18.69 72.74
N ILE A 61 30.37 19.34 72.16
CA ILE A 61 30.32 19.87 70.78
C ILE A 61 30.23 18.72 69.77
N ALA A 62 30.98 17.63 69.98
CA ALA A 62 30.93 16.45 69.13
C ALA A 62 29.52 15.83 69.12
N LEU A 63 28.91 15.66 70.29
CA LEU A 63 27.56 15.12 70.43
C LEU A 63 26.51 16.00 69.72
N LEU A 64 26.58 17.32 69.90
CA LEU A 64 25.69 18.26 69.19
C LEU A 64 25.87 18.20 67.67
N THR A 65 27.11 18.03 67.21
CA THR A 65 27.45 17.91 65.79
C THR A 65 26.92 16.58 65.22
N ILE A 66 27.02 15.48 65.97
CA ILE A 66 26.44 14.17 65.61
C ILE A 66 24.92 14.26 65.52
N ILE A 67 24.26 14.89 66.50
CA ILE A 67 22.81 15.10 66.47
C ILE A 67 22.39 15.96 65.28
N ALA A 68 23.12 17.05 65.00
CA ALA A 68 22.84 17.93 63.86
C ALA A 68 22.99 17.19 62.51
N ALA A 69 24.05 16.38 62.35
CA ALA A 69 24.23 15.54 61.17
C ALA A 69 23.12 14.51 61.02
N PHE A 70 22.65 13.91 62.12
CA PHE A 70 21.55 12.97 62.12
C PHE A 70 20.24 13.62 61.65
N VAL A 71 19.96 14.83 62.11
CA VAL A 71 18.81 15.62 61.64
C VAL A 71 18.96 15.97 60.15
N LEU A 72 20.13 16.42 59.71
CA LEU A 72 20.39 16.74 58.30
C LEU A 72 20.24 15.53 57.38
N LEU A 73 20.70 14.36 57.83
CA LEU A 73 20.54 13.10 57.10
C LEU A 73 19.05 12.74 56.95
N ARG A 74 18.24 12.99 57.99
CA ARG A 74 16.77 12.82 57.94
C ARG A 74 16.08 13.84 57.04
N MET A 75 16.63 15.05 56.92
CA MET A 75 16.17 16.09 55.98
C MET A 75 16.63 15.81 54.53
N ASN A 76 17.09 14.59 54.24
CA ASN A 76 17.58 14.16 52.94
C ASN A 76 18.86 14.89 52.46
N ARG A 77 19.57 15.61 53.34
CA ARG A 77 20.79 16.37 53.01
C ARG A 77 22.05 15.55 53.26
N LEU A 78 22.18 14.42 52.55
CA LEU A 78 23.28 13.45 52.71
C LEU A 78 24.66 14.09 52.62
N ARG A 79 24.91 14.91 51.60
CA ARG A 79 26.23 15.55 51.41
C ARG A 79 26.57 16.48 52.57
N THR A 80 25.62 17.30 53.03
CA THR A 80 25.83 18.25 54.14
C THR A 80 26.05 17.54 55.47
N ALA A 81 25.25 16.49 55.75
CA ALA A 81 25.43 15.66 56.93
C ALA A 81 26.78 14.94 56.91
N GLY A 82 27.16 14.38 55.75
CA GLY A 82 28.45 13.75 55.53
C GLY A 82 29.59 14.73 55.77
N THR A 83 29.50 15.97 55.27
CA THR A 83 30.60 16.94 55.38
C THR A 83 30.82 17.35 56.83
N LEU A 84 29.72 17.49 57.58
CA LEU A 84 29.73 17.86 58.98
C LEU A 84 30.40 16.79 59.84
N ILE A 85 30.11 15.51 59.56
CA ILE A 85 30.76 14.39 60.25
C ILE A 85 32.20 14.19 59.84
N THR A 86 32.53 14.26 58.55
CA THR A 86 33.94 14.13 58.13
C THR A 86 34.78 15.28 58.67
N ALA A 87 34.24 16.51 58.69
CA ALA A 87 34.93 17.65 59.30
C ALA A 87 35.10 17.47 60.81
N LEU A 88 34.06 17.00 61.52
CA LEU A 88 34.15 16.68 62.95
C LEU A 88 35.22 15.62 63.21
N MET A 89 35.26 14.54 62.44
CA MET A 89 36.26 13.49 62.59
C MET A 89 37.68 14.02 62.35
N TRP A 90 37.90 14.81 61.31
CA TRP A 90 39.19 15.41 61.03
C TRP A 90 39.64 16.34 62.16
N ILE A 91 38.76 17.22 62.64
CA ILE A 91 39.05 18.11 63.77
C ILE A 91 39.32 17.31 65.04
N ALA A 92 38.49 16.30 65.35
CA ALA A 92 38.63 15.48 66.54
C ALA A 92 39.96 14.70 66.54
N PHE A 93 40.34 14.08 65.42
CA PHE A 93 41.63 13.38 65.32
C PHE A 93 42.83 14.34 65.40
N THR A 94 42.74 15.51 64.76
CA THR A 94 43.78 16.53 64.81
C THR A 94 43.97 17.08 66.22
N ALA A 95 42.87 17.43 66.90
CA ALA A 95 42.87 17.95 68.27
C ALA A 95 43.34 16.90 69.28
N SER A 96 42.93 15.65 69.11
CA SER A 96 43.37 14.55 69.98
C SER A 96 44.84 14.20 69.76
N GLY A 97 45.33 14.28 68.51
CA GLY A 97 46.76 14.17 68.21
C GLY A 97 47.57 15.29 68.87
N PHE A 98 47.06 16.52 68.88
CA PHE A 98 47.68 17.65 69.57
C PHE A 98 47.76 17.44 71.09
N ALA A 99 46.70 16.90 71.71
CA ALA A 99 46.64 16.68 73.14
C ALA A 99 47.53 15.51 73.65
N GLU A 100 47.85 14.54 72.78
CA GLU A 100 48.49 13.27 73.16
C GLU A 100 49.94 13.09 72.64
N GLY A 101 50.64 14.18 72.33
CA GLY A 101 52.06 14.12 71.95
C GLY A 101 52.37 14.35 70.47
N GLY A 102 51.47 15.02 69.74
CA GLY A 102 51.71 15.48 68.37
C GLY A 102 51.59 14.36 67.33
N ILE A 103 52.45 14.39 66.30
CA ILE A 103 52.35 13.45 65.18
C ILE A 103 52.60 11.98 65.58
N LYS A 104 53.35 11.79 66.67
CA LYS A 104 53.74 10.48 67.23
C LYS A 104 52.60 9.82 68.01
N ALA A 105 51.54 10.56 68.33
CA ALA A 105 50.40 10.01 69.04
C ALA A 105 49.69 8.93 68.20
N PRO A 106 49.26 7.81 68.80
CA PRO A 106 48.48 6.79 68.12
C PRO A 106 47.25 7.34 67.39
N ASN A 107 46.69 8.45 67.91
CA ASN A 107 45.50 9.09 67.36
C ASN A 107 45.66 9.64 65.93
N THR A 108 46.89 9.85 65.46
CA THR A 108 47.13 10.29 64.06
C THR A 108 46.82 9.20 63.04
N ALA A 109 46.82 7.92 63.45
CA ALA A 109 46.35 6.84 62.60
C ALA A 109 44.84 6.95 62.28
N GLY A 110 44.08 7.75 63.05
CA GLY A 110 42.68 8.09 62.79
C GLY A 110 42.44 8.80 61.45
N TYR A 111 43.47 9.43 60.85
CA TYR A 111 43.36 10.00 59.51
C TYR A 111 43.05 8.93 58.44
N LEU A 112 43.50 7.68 58.62
CA LEU A 112 43.14 6.58 57.71
C LEU A 112 41.63 6.29 57.75
N VAL A 113 41.04 6.32 58.94
CA VAL A 113 39.60 6.12 59.13
C VAL A 113 38.82 7.29 58.51
N PHE A 114 39.30 8.52 58.68
CA PHE A 114 38.75 9.71 58.01
C PHE A 114 38.78 9.59 56.48
N ILE A 115 39.91 9.16 55.90
CA ILE A 115 40.05 8.97 54.45
C ILE A 115 39.09 7.88 53.95
N ILE A 116 39.02 6.73 54.63
CA ILE A 116 38.15 5.61 54.24
C ILE A 116 36.68 6.04 54.29
N ILE A 117 36.22 6.58 55.41
CA ILE A 117 34.82 7.01 55.56
C ILE A 117 34.49 8.13 54.58
N GLY A 118 35.39 9.10 54.40
CA GLY A 118 35.21 10.19 53.45
C GLY A 118 35.11 9.71 51.99
N SER A 119 35.93 8.73 51.59
CA SER A 119 35.86 8.12 50.26
C SER A 119 34.55 7.39 49.99
N ILE A 120 33.98 6.74 51.00
CA ILE A 120 32.71 6.05 50.86
C ILE A 120 31.55 7.05 50.77
N LEU A 121 31.61 8.14 51.54
CA LEU A 121 30.54 9.14 51.58
C LEU A 121 30.50 10.07 50.35
N PHE A 122 31.67 10.39 49.78
CA PHE A 122 31.79 11.39 48.70
C PHE A 122 32.31 10.81 47.37
N GLY A 123 32.62 9.51 47.33
CA GLY A 123 33.12 8.82 46.15
C GLY A 123 34.65 8.68 46.12
N PRO A 124 35.20 7.90 45.19
CA PRO A 124 36.61 7.51 45.20
C PRO A 124 37.58 8.70 45.02
N LEU A 125 37.17 9.75 44.31
CA LEU A 125 38.01 10.94 44.09
C LEU A 125 38.21 11.77 45.37
N SER A 126 37.30 11.71 46.34
CA SER A 126 37.46 12.41 47.61
C SER A 126 38.56 11.76 48.47
N ALA A 127 38.88 10.48 48.26
CA ALA A 127 39.98 9.79 48.94
C ALA A 127 41.30 10.53 48.74
N LEU A 128 41.58 10.99 47.51
CA LEU A 128 42.78 11.75 47.18
C LEU A 128 42.79 13.11 47.88
N ALA A 129 41.66 13.81 47.87
CA ALA A 129 41.53 15.11 48.54
C ALA A 129 41.73 14.98 50.06
N PHE A 130 41.08 14.01 50.70
CA PHE A 130 41.23 13.76 52.14
C PHE A 130 42.62 13.24 52.51
N THR A 131 43.27 12.49 51.62
CA THR A 131 44.68 12.09 51.78
C THR A 131 45.58 13.31 51.74
N ALA A 132 45.40 14.20 50.76
CA ALA A 132 46.16 15.44 50.67
C ALA A 132 45.96 16.34 51.89
N ILE A 133 44.71 16.51 52.34
CA ILE A 133 44.39 17.27 53.56
C ILE A 133 45.06 16.64 54.78
N SER A 134 44.97 15.32 54.95
CA SER A 134 45.59 14.62 56.08
C SER A 134 47.11 14.75 56.06
N LEU A 135 47.74 14.58 54.89
CA LEU A 135 49.19 14.74 54.72
C LEU A 135 49.65 16.18 54.99
N LEU A 136 48.93 17.18 54.50
CA LEU A 136 49.22 18.59 54.78
C LEU A 136 49.06 18.92 56.25
N THR A 137 48.03 18.36 56.91
CA THR A 137 47.80 18.54 58.36
C THR A 137 48.91 17.89 59.16
N SER A 138 49.28 16.65 58.83
CA SER A 138 50.41 15.94 59.44
C SER A 138 51.73 16.66 59.24
N PHE A 139 52.01 17.12 58.02
CA PHE A 139 53.23 17.89 57.71
C PHE A 139 53.25 19.22 58.46
N GLY A 140 52.12 19.93 58.52
CA GLY A 140 51.99 21.17 59.28
C GLY A 140 52.27 20.97 60.76
N LEU A 141 51.73 19.91 61.37
CA LEU A 141 52.00 19.55 62.76
C LEU A 141 53.48 19.20 62.99
N LEU A 142 54.07 18.39 62.10
CA LEU A 142 55.49 18.02 62.16
C LEU A 142 56.40 19.24 62.03
N PHE A 143 56.11 20.13 61.08
CA PHE A 143 56.86 21.37 60.87
C PHE A 143 56.77 22.28 62.07
N ALA A 144 55.57 22.44 62.67
CA ALA A 144 55.37 23.25 63.85
C ALA A 144 56.11 22.69 65.10
N GLU A 145 56.15 21.36 65.26
CA GLU A 145 56.95 20.70 66.31
C GLU A 145 58.45 20.95 66.10
N GLN A 146 58.95 20.71 64.87
CA GLN A 146 60.38 20.82 64.56
C GLN A 146 60.90 22.26 64.62
N SER A 147 60.06 23.23 64.27
CA SER A 147 60.39 24.67 64.35
C SER A 147 60.27 25.25 65.76
N GLY A 148 59.80 24.46 66.73
CA GLY A 148 59.59 24.90 68.12
C GLY A 148 58.43 25.87 68.31
N ILE A 149 57.57 26.04 67.30
CA ILE A 149 56.34 26.85 67.41
C ILE A 149 55.37 26.21 68.41
N ILE A 150 55.32 24.87 68.40
CA ILE A 150 54.54 24.06 69.33
C ILE A 150 55.48 23.04 69.96
N THR A 151 55.44 22.91 71.29
CA THR A 151 56.14 21.84 72.01
C THR A 151 55.12 20.88 72.57
N PHE A 152 55.27 19.60 72.27
CA PHE A 152 54.41 18.56 72.82
C PHE A 152 55.10 17.93 74.03
N ASP A 153 54.43 17.94 75.17
CA ASP A 153 54.86 17.13 76.31
C ASP A 153 54.74 15.64 75.93
N PRO A 154 55.69 14.78 76.33
CA PRO A 154 55.56 13.35 76.15
C PRO A 154 54.35 12.86 76.94
N ALA A 155 53.24 12.61 76.23
CA ALA A 155 52.02 12.12 76.85
C ALA A 155 52.29 10.78 77.54
N ILE A 156 51.87 10.66 78.81
CA ILE A 156 51.88 9.38 79.53
C ILE A 156 50.73 8.54 78.98
N LEU A 157 50.94 7.96 77.80
CA LEU A 157 50.01 7.01 77.22
C LEU A 157 50.10 5.71 78.01
N THR A 158 49.02 5.35 78.68
CA THR A 158 48.93 4.03 79.34
C THR A 158 48.78 2.94 78.28
N PRO A 159 49.32 1.73 78.49
CA PRO A 159 49.09 0.61 77.57
C PRO A 159 47.61 0.36 77.28
N PHE A 160 46.73 0.61 78.26
CA PHE A 160 45.29 0.45 78.12
C PHE A 160 44.65 1.52 77.22
N SER A 161 45.02 2.79 77.34
CA SER A 161 44.50 3.85 76.47
C SER A 161 44.97 3.69 75.03
N THR A 162 46.24 3.33 74.82
CA THR A 162 46.79 3.02 73.50
C THR A 162 46.06 1.83 72.86
N TRP A 163 45.81 0.77 73.62
CA TRP A 163 45.02 -0.37 73.16
C TRP A 163 43.59 0.05 72.78
N GLY A 164 42.92 0.86 73.60
CA GLY A 164 41.57 1.37 73.32
C GLY A 164 41.48 2.16 72.01
N THR A 165 42.44 3.02 71.73
CA THR A 165 42.54 3.77 70.47
C THR A 165 42.64 2.84 69.26
N TYR A 166 43.56 1.87 69.30
CA TYR A 166 43.72 0.92 68.20
C TYR A 166 42.50 0.02 68.03
N ALA A 167 41.90 -0.44 69.13
CA ALA A 167 40.65 -1.22 69.09
C ALA A 167 39.51 -0.46 68.41
N ASN A 168 39.37 0.85 68.68
CA ASN A 168 38.39 1.70 68.02
C ASN A 168 38.66 1.84 66.50
N TYR A 169 39.92 1.97 66.08
CA TYR A 169 40.26 2.02 64.66
C TYR A 169 39.99 0.71 63.93
N PHE A 170 40.32 -0.42 64.53
CA PHE A 170 39.99 -1.72 63.96
C PHE A 170 38.47 -1.92 63.84
N LEU A 171 37.70 -1.46 64.84
CA LEU A 171 36.23 -1.52 64.79
C LEU A 171 35.67 -0.66 63.64
N LEU A 172 36.11 0.59 63.51
CA LEU A 172 35.64 1.49 62.45
C LEU A 172 36.06 1.00 61.05
N ALA A 173 37.29 0.52 60.90
CA ALA A 173 37.78 -0.07 59.65
C ALA A 173 36.99 -1.35 59.29
N GLY A 174 36.74 -2.22 60.27
CA GLY A 174 35.97 -3.44 60.10
C GLY A 174 34.53 -3.18 59.66
N ILE A 175 33.86 -2.18 60.27
CA ILE A 175 32.51 -1.76 59.89
C ILE A 175 32.51 -1.18 58.46
N ALA A 176 33.45 -0.30 58.15
CA ALA A 176 33.56 0.28 56.81
C ALA A 176 33.77 -0.79 55.73
N MET A 177 34.65 -1.78 56.01
CA MET A 177 34.93 -2.88 55.10
C MET A 177 33.76 -3.86 54.95
N PHE A 178 33.06 -4.17 56.07
CA PHE A 178 31.85 -5.00 56.04
C PHE A 178 30.76 -4.36 55.18
N VAL A 179 30.53 -3.06 55.36
CA VAL A 179 29.57 -2.30 54.57
C VAL A 179 29.99 -2.26 53.11
N TYR A 180 31.25 -1.94 52.81
CA TYR A 180 31.80 -1.93 51.44
C TYR A 180 31.59 -3.27 50.72
N ARG A 181 31.96 -4.38 51.37
CA ARG A 181 31.79 -5.73 50.82
C ARG A 181 30.32 -6.04 50.53
N ARG A 182 29.41 -5.72 51.45
CA ARG A 182 27.98 -5.94 51.25
C ARG A 182 27.40 -5.12 50.10
N GLY A 183 27.93 -3.92 49.86
CA GLY A 183 27.58 -3.09 48.71
C GLY A 183 28.05 -3.70 47.38
N LEU A 184 29.28 -4.24 47.37
CA LEU A 184 29.87 -4.90 46.21
C LEU A 184 29.12 -6.19 45.84
N ASP A 185 28.79 -7.02 46.83
CA ASP A 185 28.05 -8.28 46.61
C ASP A 185 26.68 -8.00 45.97
N LYS A 186 25.94 -7.00 46.46
CA LYS A 186 24.66 -6.59 45.86
C LYS A 186 24.80 -6.05 44.44
N ALA A 187 25.90 -5.35 44.14
CA ALA A 187 26.15 -4.84 42.79
C ALA A 187 26.47 -5.96 41.81
N LEU A 188 27.24 -6.97 42.25
CA LEU A 188 27.54 -8.17 41.47
C LEU A 188 26.27 -9.00 41.20
N ASP A 189 25.42 -9.22 42.21
CA ASP A 189 24.14 -9.92 42.05
C ASP A 189 23.22 -9.22 41.06
N ALA A 190 23.16 -7.87 41.12
CA ALA A 190 22.38 -7.08 40.18
C ALA A 190 22.91 -7.19 38.73
N LEU A 191 24.24 -7.30 38.56
CA LEU A 191 24.85 -7.50 37.24
C LEU A 191 24.52 -8.88 36.67
N HIS A 192 24.61 -9.95 37.46
CA HIS A 192 24.22 -11.30 37.01
C HIS A 192 22.74 -11.35 36.60
N THR A 193 21.86 -10.79 37.43
CA THR A 193 20.41 -10.74 37.12
C THR A 193 20.12 -9.97 35.83
N SER A 194 20.86 -8.87 35.60
CA SER A 194 20.73 -8.07 34.37
C SER A 194 21.21 -8.85 33.13
N GLN A 195 22.29 -9.63 33.24
CA GLN A 195 22.78 -10.47 32.14
C GLN A 195 21.76 -11.55 31.77
N GLU A 196 21.17 -12.26 32.73
CA GLU A 196 20.14 -13.27 32.46
C GLU A 196 18.92 -12.66 31.75
N VAL A 197 18.49 -11.46 32.17
CA VAL A 197 17.40 -10.74 31.51
C VAL A 197 17.78 -10.36 30.08
N LEU A 198 19.01 -9.91 29.83
CA LEU A 198 19.49 -9.56 28.49
C LEU A 198 19.59 -10.80 27.58
N GLU A 199 20.06 -11.93 28.09
CA GLU A 199 20.09 -13.19 27.34
C GLU A 199 18.69 -13.64 26.95
N LYS A 200 17.75 -13.60 27.90
CA LYS A 200 16.34 -13.92 27.63
C LYS A 200 15.73 -12.99 26.58
N ARG A 201 15.99 -11.68 26.67
CA ARG A 201 15.52 -10.69 25.69
C ARG A 201 16.12 -10.91 24.30
N ASN A 202 17.39 -11.25 24.23
CA ASN A 202 18.05 -11.57 22.96
C ASN A 202 17.46 -12.83 22.32
N ALA A 203 17.17 -13.86 23.12
CA ALA A 203 16.49 -15.06 22.65
C ALA A 203 15.06 -14.78 22.14
N GLU A 204 14.28 -13.98 22.88
CA GLU A 204 12.95 -13.52 22.43
C GLU A 204 13.02 -12.75 21.10
N LEU A 205 13.99 -11.82 20.97
CA LEU A 205 14.19 -11.06 19.73
C LEU A 205 14.59 -11.94 18.55
N ALA A 206 15.45 -12.94 18.76
CA ALA A 206 15.83 -13.90 17.73
C ALA A 206 14.62 -14.71 17.23
N GLN A 207 13.74 -15.13 18.16
CA GLN A 207 12.51 -15.87 17.81
C GLN A 207 11.50 -15.00 17.05
N ILE A 208 11.31 -13.74 17.49
CA ILE A 208 10.46 -12.77 16.77
C ILE A 208 10.99 -12.56 15.35
N ARG A 209 12.30 -12.34 15.21
CA ARG A 209 12.95 -12.13 13.92
C ARG A 209 12.75 -13.33 12.98
N ALA A 210 12.99 -14.56 13.47
CA ALA A 210 12.79 -15.76 12.67
C ALA A 210 11.33 -15.94 12.22
N THR A 211 10.38 -15.62 13.10
CA THR A 211 8.94 -15.68 12.77
C THR A 211 8.57 -14.62 11.73
N LEU A 212 9.12 -13.41 11.84
CA LEU A 212 8.90 -12.33 10.90
C LEU A 212 9.49 -12.65 9.53
N GLU A 213 10.73 -13.16 9.48
CA GLU A 213 11.40 -13.60 8.25
C GLU A 213 10.58 -14.69 7.56
N LYS A 214 10.11 -15.69 8.30
CA LYS A 214 9.21 -16.74 7.76
C LYS A 214 7.92 -16.14 7.18
N THR A 215 7.26 -15.26 7.92
CA THR A 215 5.99 -14.63 7.47
C THR A 215 6.20 -13.77 6.22
N VAL A 216 7.30 -13.01 6.16
CA VAL A 216 7.67 -12.20 4.98
C VAL A 216 7.94 -13.11 3.79
N GLN A 217 8.67 -14.21 3.97
CA GLN A 217 8.96 -15.16 2.91
C GLN A 217 7.68 -15.80 2.36
N GLU A 218 6.77 -16.24 3.23
CA GLU A 218 5.46 -16.79 2.87
C GLU A 218 4.64 -15.76 2.09
N ARG A 219 4.48 -14.54 2.62
CA ARG A 219 3.77 -13.44 1.95
C ARG A 219 4.38 -13.08 0.60
N THR A 220 5.71 -13.06 0.49
CA THR A 220 6.41 -12.72 -0.75
C THR A 220 6.21 -13.83 -1.78
N SER A 221 6.21 -15.10 -1.36
CA SER A 221 5.91 -16.24 -2.22
C SER A 221 4.46 -16.19 -2.73
N ASP A 222 3.50 -15.92 -1.86
CA ASP A 222 2.09 -15.80 -2.25
C ASP A 222 1.86 -14.61 -3.20
N LEU A 223 2.49 -13.47 -2.91
CA LEU A 223 2.43 -12.30 -3.78
C LEU A 223 3.09 -12.57 -5.14
N ALA A 224 4.19 -13.34 -5.17
CA ALA A 224 4.84 -13.75 -6.42
C ALA A 224 3.98 -14.72 -7.23
N LYS A 225 3.31 -15.69 -6.58
CA LYS A 225 2.32 -16.57 -7.24
C LYS A 225 1.17 -15.76 -7.82
N GLN A 226 0.62 -14.81 -7.06
CA GLN A 226 -0.48 -13.95 -7.49
C GLN A 226 -0.06 -13.02 -8.63
N THR A 227 1.15 -12.46 -8.56
CA THR A 227 1.71 -11.63 -9.64
C THR A 227 1.97 -12.45 -10.90
N SER A 228 2.45 -13.69 -10.77
CA SER A 228 2.65 -14.60 -11.89
C SER A 228 1.33 -14.97 -12.55
N LEU A 229 0.29 -15.26 -11.75
CA LEU A 229 -1.07 -15.48 -12.24
C LEU A 229 -1.57 -14.28 -13.04
N LEU A 230 -1.47 -13.06 -12.48
CA LEU A 230 -1.85 -11.82 -13.17
C LEU A 230 -1.05 -11.57 -14.45
N GLN A 231 0.27 -11.81 -14.44
CA GLN A 231 1.12 -11.67 -15.62
C GLN A 231 0.76 -12.67 -16.73
N ASN A 232 0.39 -13.89 -16.35
CA ASN A 232 -0.09 -14.91 -17.28
C ASN A 232 -1.46 -14.51 -17.85
N THR A 233 -2.37 -13.96 -17.03
CA THR A 233 -3.63 -13.36 -17.49
C THR A 233 -3.38 -12.21 -18.48
N PHE A 234 -2.42 -11.32 -18.21
CA PHE A 234 -2.07 -10.22 -19.14
C PHE A 234 -1.49 -10.70 -20.48
N LYS A 235 -0.75 -11.82 -20.49
CA LYS A 235 -0.29 -12.43 -21.75
C LYS A 235 -1.46 -12.96 -22.59
N VAL A 236 -2.45 -13.57 -21.94
CA VAL A 236 -3.70 -14.02 -22.60
C VAL A 236 -4.48 -12.82 -23.13
N THR A 237 -4.68 -11.76 -22.35
CA THR A 237 -5.39 -10.54 -22.78
C THR A 237 -4.67 -9.83 -23.94
N ARG A 238 -3.33 -9.86 -23.97
CA ARG A 238 -2.53 -9.29 -25.07
C ARG A 238 -2.55 -10.16 -26.33
N ALA A 239 -2.71 -11.47 -26.20
CA ALA A 239 -2.91 -12.38 -27.32
C ALA A 239 -4.29 -12.21 -27.98
N ILE A 240 -5.34 -11.95 -27.18
CA ILE A 240 -6.70 -11.64 -27.66
C ILE A 240 -6.71 -10.36 -28.51
N ALA A 241 -5.92 -9.34 -28.14
CA ALA A 241 -5.83 -8.10 -28.91
C ALA A 241 -5.13 -8.26 -30.28
N ALA A 242 -4.46 -9.39 -30.55
CA ALA A 242 -3.58 -9.56 -31.71
C ALA A 242 -4.07 -10.55 -32.79
N ARG A 243 -5.11 -11.36 -32.55
CA ARG A 243 -5.62 -12.31 -33.56
C ARG A 243 -7.13 -12.48 -33.54
N LYS A 244 -7.71 -12.57 -34.74
CA LYS A 244 -9.14 -12.72 -35.04
C LYS A 244 -9.72 -14.14 -34.83
N ASP A 245 -8.98 -15.08 -34.23
CA ASP A 245 -9.46 -16.46 -34.15
C ASP A 245 -9.41 -17.00 -32.72
N ILE A 246 -10.57 -16.92 -32.07
CA ILE A 246 -10.82 -17.48 -30.74
C ILE A 246 -10.53 -18.98 -30.70
N ASN A 247 -10.74 -19.72 -31.79
CA ASN A 247 -10.48 -21.17 -31.80
C ASN A 247 -8.98 -21.46 -31.66
N THR A 248 -8.12 -20.66 -32.29
CA THR A 248 -6.66 -20.80 -32.15
C THR A 248 -6.23 -20.60 -30.68
N LEU A 249 -6.79 -19.61 -29.98
CA LEU A 249 -6.48 -19.37 -28.58
C LEU A 249 -6.98 -20.51 -27.68
N LEU A 250 -8.23 -20.95 -27.88
CA LEU A 250 -8.78 -22.07 -27.11
C LEU A 250 -7.99 -23.36 -27.35
N GLN A 251 -7.51 -23.58 -28.58
CA GLN A 251 -6.65 -24.71 -28.92
C GLN A 251 -5.33 -24.67 -28.13
N GLU A 252 -4.66 -23.52 -28.07
CA GLU A 252 -3.45 -23.34 -27.26
C GLU A 252 -3.70 -23.64 -25.77
N VAL A 253 -4.88 -23.26 -25.26
CA VAL A 253 -5.28 -23.50 -23.87
C VAL A 253 -5.47 -25.00 -23.60
N VAL A 254 -6.29 -25.72 -24.39
CA VAL A 254 -6.52 -27.16 -24.17
C VAL A 254 -5.24 -27.98 -24.36
N ASP A 255 -4.34 -27.54 -25.23
CA ASP A 255 -3.03 -28.15 -25.40
C ASP A 255 -2.13 -27.95 -24.17
N GLN A 256 -2.18 -26.77 -23.55
CA GLN A 256 -1.37 -26.45 -22.37
C GLN A 256 -1.90 -27.16 -21.11
N ILE A 257 -3.20 -27.00 -20.82
CA ILE A 257 -4.13 -28.10 -20.53
C ILE A 257 -3.52 -29.48 -20.30
N ALA A 258 -3.63 -30.27 -21.38
CA ALA A 258 -3.22 -31.65 -21.45
C ALA A 258 -1.73 -31.84 -21.14
N ARG A 259 -0.83 -30.96 -21.61
CA ARG A 259 0.61 -31.10 -21.39
C ARG A 259 1.03 -30.90 -19.93
N GLN A 260 0.48 -29.90 -19.25
CA GLN A 260 0.92 -29.52 -17.91
C GLN A 260 0.48 -30.52 -16.84
N PHE A 261 -0.68 -31.14 -17.04
CA PHE A 261 -1.27 -32.09 -16.09
C PHE A 261 -1.26 -33.54 -16.60
N GLU A 262 -0.64 -33.78 -17.76
CA GLU A 262 -0.51 -35.10 -18.40
C GLU A 262 -1.85 -35.82 -18.63
N TYR A 263 -2.91 -35.06 -18.95
CA TYR A 263 -4.22 -35.63 -19.25
C TYR A 263 -4.30 -36.21 -20.66
N TYR A 264 -5.12 -37.26 -20.81
CA TYR A 264 -5.28 -37.98 -22.07
C TYR A 264 -6.02 -37.17 -23.12
N HIS A 265 -7.10 -36.51 -22.70
CA HIS A 265 -7.90 -35.64 -23.54
C HIS A 265 -8.34 -34.42 -22.75
N VAL A 266 -8.33 -33.27 -23.42
CA VAL A 266 -8.97 -32.05 -22.96
C VAL A 266 -9.72 -31.47 -24.14
N GLY A 267 -11.01 -31.20 -23.95
CA GLY A 267 -11.91 -30.65 -24.95
C GLY A 267 -12.65 -29.43 -24.42
N ILE A 268 -13.01 -28.50 -25.31
CA ILE A 268 -13.96 -27.44 -24.98
C ILE A 268 -15.17 -27.56 -25.89
N TYR A 269 -16.32 -27.78 -25.27
CA TYR A 269 -17.62 -27.71 -25.90
C TYR A 269 -18.19 -26.31 -25.72
N LEU A 270 -18.66 -25.68 -26.79
CA LEU A 270 -19.41 -24.42 -26.73
C LEU A 270 -20.87 -24.67 -27.06
N LEU A 271 -21.77 -23.95 -26.40
CA LEU A 271 -23.19 -24.00 -26.76
C LEU A 271 -23.41 -23.33 -28.13
N ASP A 272 -24.33 -23.86 -28.92
CA ASP A 272 -24.82 -23.20 -30.12
C ASP A 272 -25.73 -22.00 -29.77
N GLU A 273 -26.10 -21.21 -30.80
CA GLU A 273 -26.86 -19.97 -30.61
C GLU A 273 -28.23 -20.20 -29.92
N ASP A 274 -28.82 -21.37 -30.12
CA ASP A 274 -30.10 -21.77 -29.56
C ASP A 274 -29.98 -22.47 -28.18
N ASN A 275 -28.76 -22.74 -27.71
CA ASN A 275 -28.44 -23.52 -26.51
C ASN A 275 -29.04 -24.94 -26.51
N GLU A 276 -29.23 -25.54 -27.68
CA GLU A 276 -29.75 -26.90 -27.84
C GLU A 276 -28.64 -27.94 -27.80
N TYR A 277 -27.46 -27.60 -28.33
CA TYR A 277 -26.33 -28.52 -28.45
C TYR A 277 -25.05 -27.93 -27.88
N ALA A 278 -24.30 -28.75 -27.15
CA ALA A 278 -22.90 -28.53 -26.81
C ALA A 278 -22.04 -29.11 -27.95
N VAL A 279 -21.38 -28.24 -28.71
CA VAL A 279 -20.58 -28.61 -29.89
C VAL A 279 -19.10 -28.63 -29.50
N LEU A 280 -18.38 -29.72 -29.80
CA LEU A 280 -16.95 -29.79 -29.55
C LEU A 280 -16.21 -28.85 -30.50
N ARG A 281 -15.51 -27.85 -29.96
CA ARG A 281 -14.86 -26.78 -30.76
C ARG A 281 -13.36 -26.95 -30.86
N VAL A 282 -12.71 -27.34 -29.78
CA VAL A 282 -11.27 -27.59 -29.72
C VAL A 282 -10.98 -28.79 -28.83
N ALA A 283 -9.89 -29.50 -29.13
CA ALA A 283 -9.48 -30.68 -28.38
C ALA A 283 -7.97 -30.90 -28.46
N SER A 284 -7.34 -31.38 -27.40
CA SER A 284 -5.88 -31.61 -27.35
C SER A 284 -5.44 -32.95 -27.96
N SER A 285 -6.30 -33.97 -27.90
CA SER A 285 -5.99 -35.33 -28.35
C SER A 285 -6.30 -35.55 -29.83
N ALA A 286 -5.64 -36.53 -30.47
CA ALA A 286 -5.97 -36.96 -31.83
C ALA A 286 -7.43 -37.45 -31.98
N GLY A 287 -7.95 -38.20 -31.01
CA GLY A 287 -9.35 -38.67 -31.02
C GLY A 287 -10.36 -37.51 -30.96
N GLY A 288 -10.10 -36.54 -30.10
CA GLY A 288 -10.86 -35.29 -30.05
C GLY A 288 -10.84 -34.48 -31.35
N GLN A 289 -9.70 -34.41 -32.05
CA GLN A 289 -9.61 -33.75 -33.35
C GLN A 289 -10.43 -34.49 -34.43
N GLU A 290 -10.47 -35.81 -34.38
CA GLU A 290 -11.35 -36.61 -35.25
C GLU A 290 -12.84 -36.33 -34.96
N LEU A 291 -13.22 -36.22 -33.68
CA LEU A 291 -14.58 -35.85 -33.27
C LEU A 291 -14.97 -34.45 -33.78
N ILE A 292 -14.05 -33.47 -33.74
CA ILE A 292 -14.27 -32.13 -34.30
C ILE A 292 -14.50 -32.22 -35.82
N ALA A 293 -13.69 -33.00 -36.54
CA ALA A 293 -13.83 -33.17 -37.99
C ALA A 293 -15.18 -33.82 -38.37
N LYS A 294 -15.75 -34.63 -37.47
CA LYS A 294 -17.10 -35.24 -37.61
C LYS A 294 -18.23 -34.31 -37.18
N GLY A 295 -17.94 -33.11 -36.66
CA GLY A 295 -18.94 -32.18 -36.15
C GLY A 295 -19.63 -32.68 -34.88
N HIS A 296 -18.89 -33.37 -34.00
CA HIS A 296 -19.43 -33.96 -32.79
C HIS A 296 -20.13 -32.91 -31.92
N ARG A 297 -21.36 -33.24 -31.52
CA ARG A 297 -22.20 -32.40 -30.67
C ARG A 297 -23.10 -33.27 -29.81
N LEU A 298 -23.39 -32.79 -28.61
CA LEU A 298 -24.20 -33.47 -27.61
C LEU A 298 -25.38 -32.60 -27.24
N ARG A 299 -26.58 -33.17 -27.17
CA ARG A 299 -27.78 -32.43 -26.81
C ARG A 299 -27.79 -32.05 -25.33
N VAL A 300 -28.00 -30.76 -25.07
CA VAL A 300 -28.01 -30.21 -23.71
C VAL A 300 -29.08 -30.92 -22.86
N GLY A 301 -28.69 -31.33 -21.64
CA GLY A 301 -29.55 -31.96 -20.63
C GLY A 301 -29.96 -33.41 -20.88
N SER A 302 -29.69 -33.97 -22.06
CA SER A 302 -30.18 -35.30 -22.44
C SER A 302 -29.10 -36.28 -22.88
N GLU A 303 -27.91 -35.79 -23.22
CA GLU A 303 -26.81 -36.64 -23.69
C GLU A 303 -25.53 -36.40 -22.89
N GLY A 304 -25.07 -37.43 -22.20
CA GLY A 304 -23.72 -37.46 -21.66
C GLY A 304 -23.54 -36.67 -20.36
N ILE A 305 -22.34 -36.79 -19.80
CA ILE A 305 -21.85 -35.94 -18.71
C ILE A 305 -21.83 -34.48 -19.18
N ILE A 306 -21.34 -34.21 -20.40
CA ILE A 306 -21.28 -32.87 -21.00
C ILE A 306 -22.66 -32.21 -21.10
N GLY A 307 -23.67 -32.92 -21.62
CA GLY A 307 -25.02 -32.37 -21.74
C GLY A 307 -25.64 -32.06 -20.37
N TYR A 308 -25.39 -32.89 -19.36
CA TYR A 308 -25.81 -32.61 -17.99
C TYR A 308 -25.14 -31.36 -17.40
N VAL A 309 -23.83 -31.20 -17.57
CA VAL A 309 -23.10 -30.01 -17.08
C VAL A 309 -23.56 -28.76 -17.81
N ALA A 310 -23.76 -28.84 -19.13
CA ALA A 310 -24.29 -27.76 -19.95
C ALA A 310 -25.67 -27.26 -19.46
N GLN A 311 -26.55 -28.16 -19.03
CA GLN A 311 -27.89 -27.80 -18.54
C GLN A 311 -27.88 -27.33 -17.08
N SER A 312 -27.15 -28.03 -16.21
CA SER A 312 -27.22 -27.80 -14.77
C SER A 312 -26.30 -26.67 -14.29
N GLY A 313 -25.26 -26.34 -15.07
CA GLY A 313 -24.20 -25.42 -14.66
C GLY A 313 -23.40 -25.93 -13.45
N ARG A 314 -23.46 -27.24 -13.16
CA ARG A 314 -22.76 -27.87 -12.04
C ARG A 314 -21.69 -28.83 -12.57
N PRO A 315 -20.48 -28.82 -12.00
CA PRO A 315 -19.44 -29.77 -12.42
C PRO A 315 -19.87 -31.21 -12.12
N ARG A 316 -19.42 -32.14 -12.97
CA ARG A 316 -19.61 -33.59 -12.77
C ARG A 316 -18.29 -34.30 -13.01
N ILE A 317 -17.89 -35.11 -12.03
CA ILE A 317 -16.64 -35.85 -12.06
C ILE A 317 -16.94 -37.35 -11.93
N ALA A 318 -16.72 -38.08 -13.00
CA ALA A 318 -16.80 -39.53 -13.05
C ALA A 318 -15.42 -40.11 -12.75
N LEU A 319 -15.16 -40.44 -11.46
CA LEU A 319 -13.91 -41.07 -11.05
C LEU A 319 -13.74 -42.50 -11.60
N ASP A 320 -14.84 -43.16 -11.98
CA ASP A 320 -14.85 -44.39 -12.75
C ASP A 320 -16.02 -44.32 -13.73
N ILE A 321 -15.71 -44.25 -15.02
CA ILE A 321 -16.72 -44.10 -16.08
C ILE A 321 -17.67 -45.30 -16.16
N GLY A 322 -17.24 -46.50 -15.75
CA GLY A 322 -18.08 -47.70 -15.80
C GLY A 322 -19.21 -47.68 -14.77
N ALA A 323 -19.09 -46.81 -13.75
CA ALA A 323 -20.07 -46.64 -12.69
C ALA A 323 -20.97 -45.40 -12.90
N ASP A 324 -20.64 -44.50 -13.85
CA ASP A 324 -21.39 -43.27 -14.08
C ASP A 324 -22.48 -43.50 -15.15
N PRO A 325 -23.77 -43.35 -14.82
CA PRO A 325 -24.87 -43.62 -15.75
C PRO A 325 -24.99 -42.60 -16.90
N LEU A 326 -24.29 -41.46 -16.80
CA LEU A 326 -24.29 -40.43 -17.83
C LEU A 326 -23.09 -40.55 -18.77
N PHE A 327 -22.16 -41.48 -18.54
CA PHE A 327 -21.01 -41.63 -19.42
C PHE A 327 -21.42 -42.19 -20.80
N ILE A 328 -20.85 -41.64 -21.86
CA ILE A 328 -21.05 -42.11 -23.25
C ILE A 328 -19.73 -42.66 -23.77
N HIS A 329 -19.75 -43.91 -24.26
CA HIS A 329 -18.58 -44.50 -24.89
C HIS A 329 -18.36 -43.93 -26.30
N LEU A 330 -17.26 -43.19 -26.47
CA LEU A 330 -16.79 -42.69 -27.76
C LEU A 330 -15.61 -43.57 -28.25
N PRO A 331 -15.70 -44.23 -29.42
CA PRO A 331 -14.61 -45.06 -29.96
C PRO A 331 -13.28 -44.31 -30.11
N GLU A 332 -13.33 -43.02 -30.43
CA GLU A 332 -12.18 -42.13 -30.59
C GLU A 332 -11.44 -41.86 -29.28
N LEU A 333 -12.10 -42.06 -28.13
CA LEU A 333 -11.60 -41.86 -26.77
C LEU A 333 -11.75 -43.14 -25.93
N ALA A 334 -11.58 -44.32 -26.55
CA ALA A 334 -11.85 -45.62 -25.93
C ALA A 334 -10.96 -45.96 -24.70
N GLU A 335 -9.85 -45.25 -24.49
CA GLU A 335 -8.95 -45.47 -23.36
C GLU A 335 -9.37 -44.75 -22.08
N THR A 336 -10.43 -43.94 -22.13
CA THR A 336 -10.91 -43.17 -20.98
C THR A 336 -11.38 -44.07 -19.84
N ARG A 337 -10.99 -43.69 -18.62
CA ARG A 337 -11.28 -44.40 -17.37
C ARG A 337 -11.84 -43.49 -16.28
N SER A 338 -11.58 -42.20 -16.37
CA SER A 338 -12.24 -41.17 -15.58
C SER A 338 -12.41 -39.89 -16.41
N GLU A 339 -13.45 -39.12 -16.10
CA GLU A 339 -13.82 -37.88 -16.81
C GLU A 339 -14.20 -36.79 -15.80
N ALA A 340 -13.78 -35.55 -16.06
CA ALA A 340 -14.17 -34.37 -15.31
C ALA A 340 -14.70 -33.31 -16.28
N ALA A 341 -15.99 -32.99 -16.14
CA ALA A 341 -16.65 -31.97 -16.93
C ALA A 341 -16.99 -30.76 -16.04
N LEU A 342 -16.48 -29.60 -16.44
CA LEU A 342 -16.58 -28.35 -15.69
C LEU A 342 -17.29 -27.27 -16.53
N PRO A 343 -18.27 -26.55 -15.96
CA PRO A 343 -19.02 -25.55 -16.70
C PRO A 343 -18.17 -24.29 -16.94
N LEU A 344 -18.26 -23.74 -18.14
CA LEU A 344 -17.70 -22.43 -18.47
C LEU A 344 -18.77 -21.37 -18.17
N LEU A 345 -18.71 -20.78 -16.98
CA LEU A 345 -19.76 -19.90 -16.47
C LEU A 345 -19.44 -18.42 -16.66
N GLN A 346 -20.46 -17.67 -17.08
CA GLN A 346 -20.50 -16.23 -16.89
C GLN A 346 -21.73 -15.82 -16.08
N GLY A 347 -21.51 -15.53 -14.80
CA GLY A 347 -22.61 -15.33 -13.87
C GLY A 347 -23.51 -16.57 -13.84
N PRO A 348 -24.82 -16.45 -14.13
CA PRO A 348 -25.73 -17.59 -14.17
C PRO A 348 -25.76 -18.33 -15.53
N VAL A 349 -25.04 -17.85 -16.55
CA VAL A 349 -25.11 -18.37 -17.92
C VAL A 349 -23.99 -19.39 -18.16
N VAL A 350 -24.32 -20.54 -18.72
CA VAL A 350 -23.34 -21.53 -19.18
C VAL A 350 -22.98 -21.21 -20.63
N LEU A 351 -21.71 -20.91 -20.90
CA LEU A 351 -21.21 -20.64 -22.24
C LEU A 351 -20.74 -21.93 -22.94
N GLY A 352 -20.44 -22.96 -22.16
CA GLY A 352 -19.85 -24.20 -22.64
C GLY A 352 -19.40 -25.12 -21.50
N VAL A 353 -18.65 -26.15 -21.85
CA VAL A 353 -18.12 -27.15 -20.91
C VAL A 353 -16.66 -27.43 -21.25
N LEU A 354 -15.80 -27.38 -20.24
CA LEU A 354 -14.44 -27.90 -20.29
C LEU A 354 -14.50 -29.38 -19.91
N ASP A 355 -14.10 -30.22 -20.85
CA ASP A 355 -14.07 -31.67 -20.73
C ASP A 355 -12.63 -32.15 -20.58
N ILE A 356 -12.39 -33.06 -19.64
CA ILE A 356 -11.07 -33.59 -19.31
C ILE A 356 -11.19 -35.08 -19.04
N GLU A 357 -10.49 -35.89 -19.81
CA GLU A 357 -10.51 -37.34 -19.68
C GLU A 357 -9.13 -37.90 -19.37
N SER A 358 -9.09 -38.99 -18.61
CA SER A 358 -7.87 -39.68 -18.20
C SER A 358 -7.95 -41.18 -18.47
N LYS A 359 -6.80 -41.78 -18.84
CA LYS A 359 -6.64 -43.24 -18.94
C LYS A 359 -6.57 -43.95 -17.59
N ILE A 360 -6.51 -43.19 -16.49
CA ILE A 360 -6.39 -43.71 -15.13
C ILE A 360 -7.73 -43.53 -14.42
N SER A 361 -8.23 -44.59 -13.77
CA SER A 361 -9.41 -44.47 -12.90
C SER A 361 -9.05 -43.63 -11.66
N ARG A 362 -9.98 -42.79 -11.22
CA ARG A 362 -9.86 -41.90 -10.06
C ARG A 362 -8.69 -40.91 -10.18
N ALA A 363 -8.44 -40.41 -11.39
CA ALA A 363 -7.32 -39.51 -11.66
C ALA A 363 -7.49 -38.09 -11.08
N PHE A 364 -8.71 -37.68 -10.73
CA PHE A 364 -9.01 -36.32 -10.28
C PHE A 364 -9.11 -36.25 -8.76
N THR A 365 -8.23 -35.47 -8.14
CA THR A 365 -8.33 -35.11 -6.71
C THR A 365 -9.18 -33.84 -6.53
N GLU A 366 -9.59 -33.53 -5.30
CA GLU A 366 -10.32 -32.28 -5.00
C GLU A 366 -9.48 -31.03 -5.31
N ASP A 367 -8.16 -31.11 -5.12
CA ASP A 367 -7.22 -30.04 -5.47
C ASP A 367 -7.15 -29.84 -6.99
N ASP A 368 -7.10 -30.93 -7.77
CA ASP A 368 -7.11 -30.87 -9.24
C ASP A 368 -8.41 -30.22 -9.73
N ILE A 369 -9.56 -30.66 -9.20
CA ILE A 369 -10.87 -30.11 -9.58
C ILE A 369 -10.93 -28.61 -9.27
N SER A 370 -10.40 -28.17 -8.12
CA SER A 370 -10.38 -26.76 -7.74
C SER A 370 -9.54 -25.91 -8.70
N VAL A 371 -8.36 -26.41 -9.10
CA VAL A 371 -7.50 -25.74 -10.08
C VAL A 371 -8.12 -25.71 -11.46
N LEU A 372 -8.71 -26.83 -11.90
CA LEU A 372 -9.36 -26.95 -13.20
C LEU A 372 -10.62 -26.08 -13.28
N GLN A 373 -11.38 -25.93 -12.20
CA GLN A 373 -12.53 -25.01 -12.14
C GLN A 373 -12.08 -23.56 -12.27
N LEU A 374 -10.97 -23.17 -11.62
CA LEU A 374 -10.41 -21.82 -11.80
C LEU A 374 -9.99 -21.56 -13.26
N LEU A 375 -9.45 -22.57 -13.95
CA LEU A 375 -9.14 -22.49 -15.37
C LEU A 375 -10.40 -22.37 -16.23
N ALA A 376 -11.44 -23.17 -15.93
CA ALA A 376 -12.75 -23.10 -16.58
C ALA A 376 -13.38 -21.69 -16.45
N ASP A 377 -13.35 -21.11 -15.24
CA ASP A 377 -13.86 -19.76 -14.98
C ASP A 377 -13.09 -18.71 -15.81
N GLN A 378 -11.76 -18.83 -15.89
CA GLN A 378 -10.94 -17.91 -16.68
C GLN A 378 -11.18 -18.06 -18.19
N ILE A 379 -11.39 -19.27 -18.69
CA ILE A 379 -11.76 -19.53 -20.08
C ILE A 379 -13.11 -18.89 -20.40
N ALA A 380 -14.09 -19.02 -19.51
CA ALA A 380 -15.41 -18.41 -19.67
C ALA A 380 -15.34 -16.88 -19.80
N VAL A 381 -14.54 -16.21 -18.96
CA VAL A 381 -14.29 -14.76 -19.06
C VAL A 381 -13.66 -14.40 -20.41
N THR A 382 -12.71 -15.19 -20.89
CA THR A 382 -12.06 -14.97 -22.18
C THR A 382 -13.03 -15.14 -23.35
N LEU A 383 -13.90 -16.15 -23.30
CA LEU A 383 -14.94 -16.40 -24.30
C LEU A 383 -15.90 -15.22 -24.39
N GLU A 384 -16.41 -14.71 -23.27
CA GLU A 384 -17.30 -13.56 -23.33
C GLU A 384 -16.59 -12.32 -23.88
N ASN A 385 -15.36 -12.05 -23.44
CA ASN A 385 -14.62 -10.90 -23.94
C ASN A 385 -14.44 -10.96 -25.47
N ALA A 386 -14.21 -12.16 -26.02
CA ALA A 386 -14.15 -12.37 -27.46
C ALA A 386 -15.51 -12.13 -28.13
N ARG A 387 -16.60 -12.67 -27.56
CA ARG A 387 -17.98 -12.47 -28.04
C ARG A 387 -18.36 -10.98 -28.07
N LEU A 388 -18.15 -10.27 -26.97
CA LEU A 388 -18.40 -8.83 -26.85
C LEU A 388 -17.56 -8.01 -27.85
N TYR A 389 -16.32 -8.43 -28.08
CA TYR A 389 -15.46 -7.77 -29.07
C TYR A 389 -16.00 -7.96 -30.50
N GLU A 390 -16.40 -9.18 -30.87
CA GLU A 390 -17.00 -9.47 -32.17
C GLU A 390 -18.32 -8.70 -32.36
N GLU A 391 -19.21 -8.71 -31.37
CA GLU A 391 -20.45 -7.93 -31.40
C GLU A 391 -20.18 -6.43 -31.59
N ALA A 392 -19.17 -5.88 -30.88
CA ALA A 392 -18.79 -4.49 -31.02
C ALA A 392 -18.24 -4.17 -32.42
N GLN A 393 -17.44 -5.06 -33.01
CA GLN A 393 -16.93 -4.92 -34.37
C GLN A 393 -18.06 -4.98 -35.41
N GLU A 394 -19.02 -5.89 -35.25
CA GLU A 394 -20.18 -5.98 -36.13
C GLU A 394 -21.10 -4.77 -35.99
N ALA A 395 -21.34 -4.30 -34.76
CA ALA A 395 -22.09 -3.08 -34.50
C ALA A 395 -21.41 -1.86 -35.15
N LEU A 396 -20.08 -1.75 -35.04
CA LEU A 396 -19.31 -0.71 -35.71
C LEU A 396 -19.47 -0.78 -37.23
N LYS A 397 -19.30 -1.97 -37.83
CA LYS A 397 -19.45 -2.17 -39.28
C LYS A 397 -20.87 -1.82 -39.76
N ARG A 398 -21.90 -2.19 -38.99
CA ARG A 398 -23.30 -1.83 -39.26
C ARG A 398 -23.51 -0.32 -39.20
N ALA A 399 -22.97 0.33 -38.16
CA ALA A 399 -23.06 1.79 -38.00
C ALA A 399 -22.34 2.55 -39.13
N GLU A 400 -21.15 2.09 -39.53
CA GLU A 400 -20.40 2.68 -40.67
C GLU A 400 -21.18 2.56 -41.98
N LYS A 401 -21.76 1.38 -42.26
CA LYS A 401 -22.59 1.16 -43.45
C LYS A 401 -23.84 2.04 -43.45
N ALA A 402 -24.54 2.12 -42.32
CA ALA A 402 -25.72 2.97 -42.19
C ALA A 402 -25.37 4.46 -42.38
N TYR A 403 -24.28 4.92 -41.77
CA TYR A 403 -23.79 6.29 -41.93
C TYR A 403 -23.46 6.60 -43.40
N ALA A 404 -22.75 5.71 -44.10
CA ALA A 404 -22.43 5.88 -45.52
C ALA A 404 -23.69 5.93 -46.41
N GLN A 405 -24.71 5.13 -46.11
CA GLN A 405 -25.98 5.20 -46.84
C GLN A 405 -26.69 6.54 -46.65
N ILE A 406 -26.78 7.01 -45.40
CA ILE A 406 -27.43 8.30 -45.06
C ILE A 406 -26.69 9.47 -45.70
N SER A 407 -25.35 9.50 -45.58
CA SER A 407 -24.56 10.58 -46.17
C SER A 407 -24.67 10.59 -47.71
N ALA A 408 -24.67 9.43 -48.37
CA ALA A 408 -24.90 9.35 -49.82
C ALA A 408 -26.26 9.91 -50.24
N GLN A 409 -27.34 9.54 -49.54
CA GLN A 409 -28.68 10.07 -49.81
C GLN A 409 -28.74 11.59 -49.63
N ASN A 410 -28.15 12.11 -48.55
CA ASN A 410 -28.11 13.53 -48.26
C ASN A 410 -27.34 14.32 -49.32
N TRP A 411 -26.17 13.84 -49.75
CA TRP A 411 -25.41 14.45 -50.84
C TRP A 411 -26.17 14.42 -52.16
N GLN A 412 -26.84 13.32 -52.50
CA GLN A 412 -27.68 13.24 -53.70
C GLN A 412 -28.87 14.22 -53.64
N ALA A 413 -29.51 14.39 -52.49
CA ALA A 413 -30.59 15.36 -52.29
C ALA A 413 -30.09 16.79 -52.44
N TYR A 414 -28.98 17.13 -51.76
CA TYR A 414 -28.33 18.44 -51.85
C TYR A 414 -27.94 18.78 -53.29
N LEU A 415 -27.28 17.86 -53.99
CA LEU A 415 -26.88 18.06 -55.38
C LEU A 415 -28.10 18.20 -56.32
N ARG A 416 -29.25 17.58 -56.03
CA ARG A 416 -30.47 17.79 -56.85
C ARG A 416 -31.02 19.21 -56.74
N GLN A 417 -30.90 19.84 -55.58
CA GLN A 417 -31.44 21.17 -55.30
C GLN A 417 -30.46 22.30 -55.62
N THR A 418 -29.15 22.01 -55.61
CA THR A 418 -28.11 23.01 -55.82
C THR A 418 -27.54 22.92 -57.25
N PRO A 419 -27.53 24.02 -58.04
CA PRO A 419 -27.01 24.03 -59.41
C PRO A 419 -25.48 24.00 -59.50
N PHE A 420 -24.79 24.26 -58.39
CA PHE A 420 -23.34 24.21 -58.25
C PHE A 420 -22.82 22.76 -58.25
N ARG A 421 -21.77 22.48 -59.03
CA ARG A 421 -21.14 21.15 -59.14
C ARG A 421 -19.65 21.12 -58.85
N GLY A 422 -19.01 22.28 -58.68
CA GLY A 422 -17.60 22.38 -58.34
C GLY A 422 -16.93 23.59 -58.99
N VAL A 423 -15.61 23.66 -58.83
CA VAL A 423 -14.78 24.74 -59.36
C VAL A 423 -13.60 24.14 -60.11
N ARG A 424 -13.21 24.75 -61.22
CA ARG A 424 -11.99 24.41 -61.96
C ARG A 424 -11.11 25.65 -62.06
N SER A 425 -9.83 25.51 -61.70
CA SER A 425 -8.81 26.52 -61.99
C SER A 425 -8.01 26.12 -63.23
N ARG A 426 -7.85 27.03 -64.20
CA ARG A 426 -6.95 26.83 -65.35
C ARG A 426 -6.19 28.13 -65.61
N ARG A 427 -4.85 28.08 -65.52
CA ARG A 427 -3.96 29.25 -65.66
C ARG A 427 -4.36 30.41 -64.74
N GLY A 428 -4.62 30.10 -63.47
CA GLY A 428 -5.03 31.09 -62.46
C GLY A 428 -6.49 31.56 -62.54
N ARG A 429 -7.24 31.22 -63.60
CA ARG A 429 -8.66 31.60 -63.73
C ARG A 429 -9.56 30.53 -63.13
N LEU A 430 -10.35 30.91 -62.12
CA LEU A 430 -11.39 30.08 -61.52
C LEU A 430 -12.66 30.10 -62.37
N THR A 431 -13.27 28.94 -62.58
CA THR A 431 -14.53 28.78 -63.31
C THR A 431 -15.45 27.85 -62.53
N VAL A 432 -16.67 28.29 -62.24
CA VAL A 432 -17.70 27.48 -61.58
C VAL A 432 -18.31 26.50 -62.58
N LEU A 433 -18.42 25.23 -62.18
CA LEU A 433 -19.03 24.17 -62.96
C LEU A 433 -20.54 24.08 -62.62
N LYS A 434 -21.41 24.17 -63.65
CA LYS A 434 -22.88 24.02 -63.58
C LYS A 434 -23.31 22.84 -64.48
N ARG A 435 -24.52 22.27 -64.28
CA ARG A 435 -25.07 21.12 -65.06
C ARG A 435 -25.20 21.41 -66.59
N PRO A 436 -24.99 20.45 -67.52
CA PRO A 436 -24.24 19.19 -67.47
C PRO A 436 -22.96 19.25 -68.34
N ALA A 437 -21.79 19.04 -67.75
CA ALA A 437 -20.70 18.37 -68.45
C ALA A 437 -20.64 16.98 -67.82
N SER A 438 -20.80 15.92 -68.61
CA SER A 438 -20.56 14.55 -68.16
C SER A 438 -19.25 14.52 -67.39
N LEU A 439 -19.25 13.91 -66.20
CA LEU A 439 -18.00 13.60 -65.52
C LEU A 439 -17.13 12.82 -66.51
N PRO A 440 -15.85 13.18 -66.71
CA PRO A 440 -14.94 12.37 -67.51
C PRO A 440 -14.98 10.92 -67.00
N PRO A 441 -14.85 9.90 -67.88
CA PRO A 441 -14.90 8.49 -67.47
C PRO A 441 -13.94 8.19 -66.32
N GLU A 442 -12.73 8.76 -66.37
CA GLU A 442 -11.69 8.63 -65.34
C GLU A 442 -12.16 9.17 -63.96
N ALA A 443 -12.97 10.24 -63.94
CA ALA A 443 -13.49 10.83 -62.72
C ALA A 443 -14.69 10.03 -62.17
N GLN A 444 -15.50 9.42 -63.04
CA GLN A 444 -16.53 8.49 -62.61
C GLN A 444 -15.89 7.24 -61.98
N GLU A 445 -14.87 6.70 -62.63
CA GLU A 445 -14.15 5.52 -62.14
C GLU A 445 -13.45 5.80 -60.80
N ALA A 446 -12.80 6.96 -60.62
CA ALA A 446 -12.22 7.33 -59.32
C ALA A 446 -13.28 7.47 -58.21
N ILE A 447 -14.49 7.95 -58.53
CA ILE A 447 -15.61 8.05 -57.59
C ILE A 447 -16.17 6.66 -57.24
N HIS A 448 -16.33 5.78 -58.24
CA HIS A 448 -16.91 4.45 -58.09
C HIS A 448 -15.94 3.43 -57.48
N ALA A 449 -14.71 3.38 -57.97
CA ALA A 449 -13.68 2.44 -57.52
C ALA A 449 -13.06 2.87 -56.19
N ALA A 450 -13.23 4.13 -55.78
CA ALA A 450 -12.59 4.70 -54.59
C ALA A 450 -11.08 4.35 -54.58
N GLN A 451 -10.38 4.71 -55.64
CA GLN A 451 -8.94 4.56 -55.76
C GLN A 451 -8.33 5.82 -56.39
N VAL A 452 -7.04 6.06 -56.10
CA VAL A 452 -6.30 7.14 -56.74
C VAL A 452 -5.93 6.67 -58.14
N TYR A 453 -6.33 7.43 -59.15
CA TYR A 453 -5.97 7.17 -60.54
C TYR A 453 -4.89 8.15 -60.97
N VAL A 454 -3.77 7.66 -61.50
CA VAL A 454 -2.65 8.48 -61.99
C VAL A 454 -2.36 8.09 -63.43
N GLU A 455 -2.44 9.06 -64.33
CA GLU A 455 -2.11 8.89 -65.74
C GLU A 455 -1.26 10.08 -66.20
N ASN A 456 0.02 9.81 -66.52
CA ASN A 456 1.00 10.80 -66.92
C ASN A 456 1.12 11.98 -65.93
N ASP A 457 0.71 13.18 -66.35
CA ASP A 457 0.74 14.42 -65.57
C ASP A 457 -0.52 14.61 -64.71
N THR A 458 -1.53 13.75 -64.85
CA THR A 458 -2.85 13.91 -64.23
C THR A 458 -3.06 12.91 -63.10
N ALA A 459 -3.46 13.39 -61.93
CA ALA A 459 -3.89 12.58 -60.80
C ALA A 459 -5.35 12.90 -60.45
N ILE A 460 -6.15 11.87 -60.23
CA ILE A 460 -7.54 11.98 -59.77
C ILE A 460 -7.65 11.31 -58.41
N LEU A 461 -7.98 12.11 -57.41
CA LEU A 461 -8.09 11.70 -56.03
C LEU A 461 -9.55 11.68 -55.60
N PRO A 462 -10.07 10.58 -55.05
CA PRO A 462 -11.40 10.56 -54.46
C PRO A 462 -11.41 11.38 -53.16
N LEU A 463 -12.40 12.26 -53.02
CA LEU A 463 -12.65 13.02 -51.80
C LEU A 463 -13.62 12.23 -50.93
N ARG A 464 -13.14 11.74 -49.78
CA ARG A 464 -13.89 10.82 -48.93
C ARG A 464 -14.22 11.41 -47.57
N ILE A 465 -15.39 11.02 -47.06
CA ILE A 465 -15.76 11.21 -45.67
C ILE A 465 -15.90 9.81 -45.08
N ARG A 466 -14.96 9.43 -44.21
CA ARG A 466 -14.85 8.06 -43.68
C ARG A 466 -14.74 7.06 -44.84
N GLN A 467 -15.69 6.14 -45.01
CA GLN A 467 -15.66 5.12 -46.07
C GLN A 467 -16.38 5.53 -47.37
N GLN A 468 -16.88 6.76 -47.47
CA GLN A 468 -17.71 7.16 -48.60
C GLN A 468 -17.07 8.26 -49.44
N THR A 469 -16.95 8.03 -50.76
CA THR A 469 -16.52 9.06 -51.73
C THR A 469 -17.68 9.99 -52.08
N ILE A 470 -17.48 11.30 -51.90
CA ILE A 470 -18.49 12.33 -52.19
C ILE A 470 -18.17 13.17 -53.44
N ALA A 471 -16.89 13.24 -53.82
CA ALA A 471 -16.41 14.02 -54.95
C ALA A 471 -15.06 13.48 -55.45
N SER A 472 -14.56 14.02 -56.55
CA SER A 472 -13.21 13.74 -57.07
C SER A 472 -12.44 15.04 -57.26
N LEU A 473 -11.18 15.06 -56.84
CA LEU A 473 -10.22 16.13 -57.08
C LEU A 473 -9.29 15.74 -58.24
N ARG A 474 -9.40 16.44 -59.36
CA ARG A 474 -8.50 16.28 -60.51
C ARG A 474 -7.38 17.30 -60.43
N LEU A 475 -6.14 16.82 -60.33
CA LEU A 475 -4.91 17.60 -60.33
C LEU A 475 -4.13 17.31 -61.60
N ARG A 476 -3.43 18.30 -62.14
CA ARG A 476 -2.57 18.13 -63.31
C ARG A 476 -1.29 18.94 -63.16
N LYS A 477 -0.13 18.29 -63.28
CA LYS A 477 1.19 18.92 -63.27
C LYS A 477 1.51 19.60 -64.61
N PRO A 478 2.47 20.53 -64.65
CA PRO A 478 3.08 20.98 -65.90
C PRO A 478 3.66 19.79 -66.68
N ARG A 479 3.63 19.87 -68.02
CA ARG A 479 4.07 18.78 -68.91
C ARG A 479 5.51 18.33 -68.58
N GLY A 480 5.69 17.03 -68.31
CA GLY A 480 7.01 16.38 -68.14
C GLY A 480 7.32 15.89 -66.72
N GLU A 481 6.49 16.20 -65.73
CA GLU A 481 6.69 15.78 -64.34
C GLU A 481 5.79 14.61 -63.93
N ALA A 482 6.39 13.56 -63.35
CA ALA A 482 5.67 12.45 -62.75
C ALA A 482 5.22 12.76 -61.31
N TRP A 483 4.16 12.09 -60.84
CA TRP A 483 3.69 12.16 -59.46
C TRP A 483 4.51 11.25 -58.55
N GLN A 484 5.03 11.78 -57.45
CA GLN A 484 5.73 10.99 -56.43
C GLN A 484 4.74 10.47 -55.37
N PRO A 485 4.99 9.29 -54.76
CA PRO A 485 4.10 8.73 -53.73
C PRO A 485 3.83 9.66 -52.54
N GLN A 486 4.86 10.41 -52.11
CA GLN A 486 4.75 11.37 -51.01
C GLN A 486 3.85 12.56 -51.36
N GLU A 487 3.91 13.03 -52.61
CA GLU A 487 3.05 14.12 -53.10
C GLU A 487 1.59 13.65 -53.19
N LEU A 488 1.37 12.42 -53.67
CA LEU A 488 0.02 11.83 -53.73
C LEU A 488 -0.58 11.67 -52.33
N ALA A 489 0.20 11.22 -51.34
CA ALA A 489 -0.23 11.11 -49.95
C ALA A 489 -0.59 12.50 -49.36
N LEU A 490 0.21 13.53 -49.65
CA LEU A 490 -0.08 14.91 -49.23
C LEU A 490 -1.39 15.41 -49.86
N MET A 491 -1.58 15.18 -51.15
CA MET A 491 -2.79 15.58 -51.87
C MET A 491 -4.03 14.79 -51.41
N GLN A 492 -3.87 13.53 -51.01
CA GLN A 492 -4.94 12.74 -50.37
C GLN A 492 -5.34 13.35 -49.02
N ASN A 493 -4.38 13.65 -48.15
CA ASN A 493 -4.65 14.28 -46.86
C ASN A 493 -5.36 15.64 -47.02
N ALA A 494 -4.91 16.46 -47.98
CA ALA A 494 -5.58 17.70 -48.32
C ALA A 494 -6.99 17.46 -48.87
N GLY A 495 -7.17 16.42 -49.70
CA GLY A 495 -8.47 15.97 -50.18
C GLY A 495 -9.43 15.59 -49.06
N ASP A 496 -8.97 14.84 -48.06
CA ASP A 496 -9.79 14.43 -46.92
C ASP A 496 -10.24 15.64 -46.08
N GLN A 497 -9.34 16.61 -45.86
CA GLN A 497 -9.71 17.87 -45.20
C GLN A 497 -10.74 18.68 -46.02
N ILE A 498 -10.59 18.73 -47.35
CA ILE A 498 -11.56 19.38 -48.24
C ILE A 498 -12.91 18.66 -48.14
N ALA A 499 -12.93 17.33 -48.15
CA ALA A 499 -14.16 16.55 -48.02
C ALA A 499 -14.90 16.84 -46.70
N GLN A 500 -14.15 16.94 -45.60
CA GLN A 500 -14.72 17.30 -44.29
C GLN A 500 -15.27 18.73 -44.25
N ALA A 501 -14.57 19.69 -44.87
CA ALA A 501 -15.05 21.06 -44.99
C ALA A 501 -16.32 21.14 -45.85
N LEU A 502 -16.39 20.38 -46.95
CA LEU A 502 -17.57 20.29 -47.80
C LEU A 502 -18.78 19.70 -47.06
N GLU A 503 -18.58 18.66 -46.24
CA GLU A 503 -19.65 18.11 -45.38
C GLU A 503 -20.17 19.16 -44.41
N SER A 504 -19.25 19.86 -43.75
CA SER A 504 -19.60 20.89 -42.75
C SER A 504 -20.38 22.04 -43.39
N ALA A 505 -19.95 22.49 -44.57
CA ALA A 505 -20.64 23.51 -45.34
C ALA A 505 -22.06 23.05 -45.75
N ARG A 506 -22.19 21.82 -46.25
CA ARG A 506 -23.50 21.23 -46.60
C ARG A 506 -24.44 21.15 -45.38
N LEU A 507 -23.94 20.65 -44.25
CA LEU A 507 -24.72 20.54 -43.01
C LEU A 507 -25.18 21.91 -42.51
N TYR A 508 -24.30 22.92 -42.59
CA TYR A 508 -24.63 24.29 -42.21
C TYR A 508 -25.72 24.88 -43.12
N GLU A 509 -25.61 24.72 -44.45
CA GLU A 509 -26.65 25.17 -45.37
C GLU A 509 -28.00 24.45 -45.14
N ASP A 510 -27.97 23.14 -44.90
CA ASP A 510 -29.19 22.37 -44.61
C ASP A 510 -29.83 22.80 -43.28
N ALA A 511 -29.02 23.16 -42.28
CA ALA A 511 -29.50 23.69 -41.01
C ALA A 511 -30.11 25.09 -41.17
N GLN A 512 -29.46 25.98 -41.91
CA GLN A 512 -30.00 27.30 -42.23
C GLN A 512 -31.32 27.22 -43.00
N ARG A 513 -31.41 26.34 -44.00
CA ARG A 513 -32.66 26.11 -44.76
C ARG A 513 -33.78 25.58 -43.86
N ARG A 514 -33.49 24.65 -42.96
CA ARG A 514 -34.45 24.14 -41.97
C ARG A 514 -34.95 25.23 -41.04
N ALA A 515 -34.03 26.01 -40.46
CA ALA A 515 -34.37 27.12 -39.57
C ALA A 515 -35.22 28.20 -40.29
N ALA A 516 -34.87 28.57 -41.52
CA ALA A 516 -35.64 29.52 -42.30
C ALA A 516 -37.07 29.01 -42.57
N ARG A 517 -37.23 27.72 -42.87
CA ARG A 517 -38.55 27.10 -43.07
C ARG A 517 -39.38 27.10 -41.80
N GLU A 518 -38.79 26.78 -40.65
CA GLU A 518 -39.49 26.81 -39.35
C GLU A 518 -39.88 28.24 -38.94
N GLN A 519 -39.01 29.22 -39.16
CA GLN A 519 -39.32 30.63 -38.91
C GLN A 519 -40.49 31.12 -39.76
N LEU A 520 -40.52 30.75 -41.05
CA LEU A 520 -41.65 31.06 -41.93
C LEU A 520 -42.95 30.43 -41.43
N LEU A 521 -42.93 29.14 -41.06
CA LEU A 521 -44.09 28.45 -40.50
C LEU A 521 -44.56 29.12 -39.21
N SER A 522 -43.65 29.37 -38.27
CA SER A 522 -43.94 30.03 -37.00
C SER A 522 -44.56 31.41 -37.20
N ALA A 523 -43.98 32.24 -38.07
CA ALA A 523 -44.48 33.57 -38.39
C ALA A 523 -45.86 33.56 -39.08
N SER A 524 -46.15 32.55 -39.90
CA SER A 524 -47.49 32.36 -40.46
C SER A 524 -48.50 31.98 -39.37
N THR A 525 -48.18 31.02 -38.49
CA THR A 525 -49.07 30.65 -37.36
C THR A 525 -49.30 31.78 -36.37
N ALA A 526 -48.29 32.60 -36.07
CA ALA A 526 -48.41 33.74 -35.16
C ALA A 526 -49.42 34.77 -35.70
N ARG A 527 -49.33 35.12 -36.99
CA ARG A 527 -50.28 36.02 -37.66
C ARG A 527 -51.70 35.46 -37.72
N MET A 528 -51.84 34.14 -37.87
CA MET A 528 -53.15 33.47 -37.80
C MET A 528 -53.79 33.58 -36.40
N ARG A 529 -52.99 33.61 -35.32
CA ARG A 529 -53.49 33.73 -33.94
C ARG A 529 -53.88 35.16 -33.52
N GLU A 530 -53.36 36.18 -34.21
CA GLU A 530 -53.68 37.59 -33.93
C GLU A 530 -55.06 38.03 -34.45
N THR A 531 -55.70 37.22 -35.30
CA THR A 531 -57.07 37.46 -35.79
C THR A 531 -58.09 36.72 -34.92
N LEU A 532 -58.96 37.44 -34.22
CA LEU A 532 -59.96 36.87 -33.30
C LEU A 532 -61.32 36.54 -33.96
N ASP A 533 -61.41 36.62 -35.30
CA ASP A 533 -62.62 36.32 -36.07
C ASP A 533 -62.39 35.11 -36.97
N LEU A 534 -63.17 34.04 -36.76
CA LEU A 534 -63.06 32.75 -37.44
C LEU A 534 -63.02 32.89 -38.96
N GLN A 535 -63.81 33.79 -39.54
CA GLN A 535 -63.84 34.00 -40.99
C GLN A 535 -62.52 34.61 -41.49
N ASN A 536 -62.00 35.60 -40.77
CA ASN A 536 -60.74 36.26 -41.10
C ASN A 536 -59.53 35.35 -40.88
N VAL A 537 -59.57 34.47 -39.87
CA VAL A 537 -58.56 33.44 -39.64
C VAL A 537 -58.49 32.48 -40.81
N LEU A 538 -59.63 31.97 -41.29
CA LEU A 538 -59.69 31.03 -42.41
C LEU A 538 -59.23 31.67 -43.73
N GLN A 539 -59.65 32.90 -44.01
CA GLN A 539 -59.21 33.63 -45.21
C GLN A 539 -57.72 33.95 -45.17
N THR A 540 -57.19 34.35 -44.01
CA THR A 540 -55.76 34.63 -43.83
C THR A 540 -54.96 33.34 -43.93
N ALA A 541 -55.44 32.24 -43.34
CA ALA A 541 -54.78 30.94 -43.42
C ALA A 541 -54.68 30.41 -44.85
N VAL A 542 -55.76 30.44 -45.63
CA VAL A 542 -55.74 30.02 -47.04
C VAL A 542 -54.76 30.85 -47.87
N ARG A 543 -54.79 32.19 -47.69
CA ARG A 543 -53.94 33.11 -48.44
C ARG A 543 -52.46 32.89 -48.11
N GLU A 544 -52.14 32.83 -46.83
CA GLU A 544 -50.78 32.63 -46.34
C GLU A 544 -50.24 31.25 -46.71
N LEU A 545 -51.03 30.18 -46.58
CA LEU A 545 -50.60 28.83 -46.98
C LEU A 545 -50.33 28.75 -48.48
N ARG A 546 -51.21 29.36 -49.30
CA ARG A 546 -51.01 29.40 -50.75
C ARG A 546 -49.73 30.14 -51.12
N GLN A 547 -49.49 31.28 -50.49
CA GLN A 547 -48.37 32.16 -50.81
C GLN A 547 -47.03 31.65 -50.24
N ALA A 548 -47.03 31.13 -49.01
CA ALA A 548 -45.84 30.62 -48.33
C ALA A 548 -45.34 29.28 -48.90
N LEU A 549 -46.25 28.43 -49.37
CA LEU A 549 -45.91 27.10 -49.92
C LEU A 549 -45.91 27.06 -51.45
N GLY A 550 -46.25 28.17 -52.12
CA GLY A 550 -46.28 28.25 -53.59
C GLY A 550 -47.34 27.34 -54.22
N LEU A 551 -48.49 27.16 -53.55
CA LEU A 551 -49.54 26.26 -54.00
C LEU A 551 -50.38 26.93 -55.11
N ALA A 552 -50.82 26.15 -56.09
CA ALA A 552 -51.71 26.64 -57.14
C ALA A 552 -53.11 27.00 -56.58
N GLU A 553 -53.59 26.21 -55.62
CA GLU A 553 -54.90 26.35 -54.99
C GLU A 553 -54.81 25.87 -53.53
N ALA A 554 -55.58 26.51 -52.64
CA ALA A 554 -55.75 26.09 -51.25
C ALA A 554 -57.17 26.43 -50.80
N GLU A 555 -57.85 25.48 -50.15
CA GLU A 555 -59.23 25.62 -49.68
C GLU A 555 -59.34 25.05 -48.25
N ILE A 556 -60.09 25.73 -47.37
CA ILE A 556 -60.44 25.21 -46.04
C ILE A 556 -61.97 25.21 -45.93
N ARG A 557 -62.55 24.03 -45.66
CA ARG A 557 -63.99 23.84 -45.45
C ARG A 557 -64.28 23.46 -44.01
N LEU A 558 -65.27 24.11 -43.39
CA LEU A 558 -65.80 23.71 -42.09
C LEU A 558 -66.90 22.65 -42.28
N GLY A 559 -66.82 21.54 -41.55
CA GLY A 559 -67.85 20.51 -41.53
C GLY A 559 -68.16 20.10 -40.09
N ALA A 560 -69.44 19.92 -39.77
CA ALA A 560 -69.85 19.33 -38.50
C ALA A 560 -69.62 17.81 -38.55
N PRO A 561 -69.10 17.16 -37.49
CA PRO A 561 -68.99 15.72 -37.47
C PRO A 561 -70.40 15.11 -37.55
N GLN A 562 -70.69 14.38 -38.63
CA GLN A 562 -71.91 13.59 -38.74
C GLN A 562 -71.78 12.40 -37.79
N THR A 563 -72.56 12.40 -36.70
CA THR A 563 -72.87 11.17 -35.98
C THR A 563 -73.52 10.22 -36.98
N ARG A 564 -72.89 9.06 -37.24
CA ARG A 564 -73.55 7.93 -37.88
C ARG A 564 -74.73 7.51 -37.00
N ALA A 565 -75.90 8.03 -37.29
CA ALA A 565 -77.18 7.46 -36.91
C ALA A 565 -77.92 7.18 -38.21
N ASP A 566 -78.40 5.94 -38.32
CA ASP A 566 -79.31 5.41 -39.33
C ASP A 566 -78.68 4.95 -40.66
N GLU A 567 -77.96 3.82 -40.59
CA GLU A 567 -78.16 2.75 -41.58
C GLU A 567 -79.16 1.77 -40.97
N ALA A 568 -80.42 1.91 -41.40
CA ALA A 568 -81.51 0.95 -41.20
C ALA A 568 -81.43 -0.20 -42.22
#